data_AF-A0A1Q8AJN7-F1
#
_entry.id   AF-A0A1Q8AJN7-F1
#
_cell.length_a   1.000
_cell.length_b   1.000
_cell.length_c   1.000
_cell.angle_alpha   90.00
_cell.angle_beta   90.00
_cell.angle_gamma   90.00
#
_symmetry.space_group_name_H-M   'P 1'
#
loop_
_entity.id
_entity.type
_entity.pdbx_description
1 polymer ?
#
loop_
_entity_poly.entity_id
_entity_poly.type
_entity_poly.pdbx_seq_one_letter_code
_entity_poly.pdbx_strand_id
1 'polypeptide(L)'
;MVLPVASATIQRTEGDASESRRRSLMTESDSLLDDVERLRLDDQVEVPQTLRDSIRELQVRLGRADSAVAPATLHAAHDLVFAVQQRLMAANPKHPRPNRHAGRPEGQPVIAVVRDGGLWKLLTLPPPPGGAADEAWLELVDCTVERAWDRWCYAQQHAVRAAQERYKPHIALAVARTAWTNYWELYIEAGEIRDRVRAATSARPPGSAAGPHD
;
A
#
# COMPACT_ATOMS: atom_id res chain seq x y z
N MET A 1 -51.43 -9.64 -14.77
CA MET A 1 -50.30 -10.28 -14.07
C MET A 1 -49.06 -10.01 -14.90
N VAL A 2 -48.27 -9.00 -14.53
CA VAL A 2 -47.07 -8.57 -15.28
C VAL A 2 -45.91 -8.56 -14.30
N LEU A 3 -44.88 -9.34 -14.61
CA LEU A 3 -43.62 -9.46 -13.89
C LEU A 3 -42.77 -8.18 -14.06
N PRO A 4 -42.07 -7.69 -13.02
CA PRO A 4 -40.94 -6.78 -13.20
C PRO A 4 -39.63 -7.59 -13.15
N VAL A 5 -38.97 -7.74 -14.31
CA VAL A 5 -37.56 -8.20 -14.41
C VAL A 5 -36.82 -7.18 -15.28
N ALA A 6 -36.45 -6.03 -14.72
CA ALA A 6 -35.65 -5.04 -15.45
C ALA A 6 -34.74 -4.14 -14.58
N SER A 7 -34.71 -4.28 -13.24
CA SER A 7 -33.89 -3.39 -12.39
C SER A 7 -32.48 -3.89 -12.05
N ALA A 8 -32.14 -5.16 -12.31
CA ALA A 8 -30.86 -5.73 -11.88
C ALA A 8 -29.70 -5.54 -12.87
N THR A 9 -29.97 -5.31 -14.16
CA THR A 9 -28.93 -5.30 -15.20
C THR A 9 -28.22 -3.94 -15.32
N ILE A 10 -28.92 -2.83 -15.03
CA ILE A 10 -28.38 -1.45 -15.14
C ILE A 10 -27.41 -1.12 -13.98
N GLN A 11 -27.66 -1.66 -12.78
CA GLN A 11 -26.79 -1.44 -11.61
C GLN A 11 -25.42 -2.13 -11.73
N ARG A 12 -25.34 -3.28 -12.43
CA ARG A 12 -24.09 -4.02 -12.59
C ARG A 12 -23.12 -3.31 -13.54
N THR A 13 -23.65 -2.69 -14.60
CA THR A 13 -22.85 -1.94 -15.59
C THR A 13 -22.27 -0.64 -15.04
N GLU A 14 -23.00 0.08 -14.18
CA GLU A 14 -22.49 1.30 -13.54
C GLU A 14 -21.40 1.01 -12.49
N GLY A 15 -21.53 -0.09 -11.75
CA GLY A 15 -20.52 -0.56 -10.81
C GLY A 15 -19.23 -1.00 -11.51
N ASP A 16 -19.33 -1.74 -12.61
CA ASP A 16 -18.18 -2.20 -13.39
C ASP A 16 -17.46 -1.03 -14.11
N ALA A 17 -18.20 -0.05 -14.62
CA ALA A 17 -17.61 1.16 -15.21
C ALA A 17 -16.91 2.03 -14.16
N SER A 18 -17.50 2.18 -12.97
CA SER A 18 -16.92 2.94 -11.86
C SER A 18 -15.66 2.28 -11.30
N GLU A 19 -15.65 0.94 -11.19
CA GLU A 19 -14.47 0.17 -10.76
C GLU A 19 -13.36 0.22 -11.81
N SER A 20 -13.70 0.13 -13.10
CA SER A 20 -12.72 0.26 -14.20
C SER A 20 -12.09 1.64 -14.21
N ARG A 21 -12.90 2.69 -13.99
CA ARG A 21 -12.42 4.07 -13.85
C ARG A 21 -11.51 4.23 -12.64
N ARG A 22 -11.85 3.65 -11.49
CA ARG A 22 -11.03 3.67 -10.27
C ARG A 22 -9.67 3.00 -10.49
N ARG A 23 -9.64 1.84 -11.13
CA ARG A 23 -8.39 1.12 -11.47
C ARG A 23 -7.51 1.92 -12.42
N SER A 24 -8.09 2.51 -13.47
CA SER A 24 -7.37 3.36 -14.41
C SER A 24 -6.74 4.57 -13.71
N LEU A 25 -7.46 5.24 -12.83
CA LEU A 25 -6.93 6.36 -12.04
C LEU A 25 -5.84 5.91 -11.04
N MET A 26 -5.94 4.67 -10.51
CA MET A 26 -4.92 4.11 -9.64
C MET A 26 -3.61 3.87 -10.40
N THR A 27 -3.69 3.20 -11.56
CA THR A 27 -2.53 2.97 -12.43
C THR A 27 -1.87 4.29 -12.85
N GLU A 28 -2.67 5.29 -13.21
CA GLU A 28 -2.17 6.62 -13.55
C GLU A 28 -1.50 7.32 -12.36
N SER A 29 -2.06 7.19 -11.15
CA SER A 29 -1.43 7.72 -9.94
C SER A 29 -0.11 7.02 -9.58
N ASP A 30 -0.02 5.71 -9.83
CA ASP A 30 1.22 4.94 -9.61
C ASP A 30 2.32 5.42 -10.57
N SER A 31 2.00 5.60 -11.86
CA SER A 31 2.96 6.14 -12.83
C SER A 31 3.44 7.55 -12.48
N LEU A 32 2.55 8.41 -11.98
CA LEU A 32 2.94 9.75 -11.51
C LEU A 32 3.82 9.70 -10.26
N LEU A 33 3.59 8.74 -9.37
CA LEU A 33 4.43 8.54 -8.19
C LEU A 33 5.83 8.11 -8.60
N ASP A 34 5.95 7.18 -9.55
CA ASP A 34 7.23 6.74 -10.11
C ASP A 34 7.99 7.90 -10.76
N ASP A 35 7.31 8.78 -11.49
CA ASP A 35 7.92 9.98 -12.10
C ASP A 35 8.40 10.99 -11.06
N VAL A 36 7.61 11.23 -10.00
CA VAL A 36 8.02 12.08 -8.88
C VAL A 36 9.24 11.50 -8.19
N GLU A 37 9.25 10.19 -7.91
CA GLU A 37 10.36 9.52 -7.24
C GLU A 37 11.63 9.48 -8.09
N ARG A 38 11.51 9.27 -9.41
CA ARG A 38 12.64 9.40 -10.34
C ARG A 38 13.29 10.79 -10.25
N LEU A 39 12.49 11.85 -10.27
CA LEU A 39 13.01 13.23 -10.17
C LEU A 39 13.63 13.52 -8.79
N ARG A 40 13.12 12.90 -7.73
CA ARG A 40 13.71 13.00 -6.39
C ARG A 40 15.06 12.28 -6.31
N LEU A 41 15.19 11.13 -6.95
CA LEU A 41 16.45 10.39 -7.05
C LEU A 41 17.50 11.15 -7.88
N ASP A 42 17.06 11.95 -8.85
CA ASP A 42 17.91 12.86 -9.63
C ASP A 42 18.20 14.20 -8.92
N ASP A 43 17.90 14.31 -7.61
CA ASP A 43 18.09 15.49 -6.76
C ASP A 43 17.42 16.78 -7.24
N GLN A 44 16.39 16.66 -8.08
CA GLN A 44 15.55 17.80 -8.43
C GLN A 44 14.72 18.23 -7.20
N VAL A 45 14.35 19.51 -7.15
CA VAL A 45 13.54 20.08 -6.05
C VAL A 45 12.19 20.56 -6.57
N GLU A 46 12.19 21.11 -7.78
CA GLU A 46 11.01 21.63 -8.45
C GLU A 46 10.34 20.55 -9.31
N VAL A 47 9.02 20.64 -9.40
CA VAL A 47 8.24 19.75 -10.27
C VAL A 47 8.27 20.30 -11.69
N PRO A 48 8.65 19.52 -12.71
CA PRO A 48 8.49 19.91 -14.10
C PRO A 48 7.04 20.28 -14.42
N GLN A 49 6.83 21.27 -15.31
CA GLN A 49 5.49 21.76 -15.63
C GLN A 49 4.57 20.66 -16.17
N THR A 50 5.13 19.74 -16.96
CA THR A 50 4.42 18.57 -17.48
C THR A 50 3.82 17.71 -16.36
N LEU A 51 4.61 17.42 -15.31
CA LEU A 51 4.17 16.62 -14.17
C LEU A 51 3.16 17.38 -13.30
N ARG A 52 3.32 18.71 -13.17
CA ARG A 52 2.32 19.57 -12.51
C ARG A 52 0.96 19.49 -13.20
N ASP A 53 0.95 19.54 -14.52
CA ASP A 53 -0.27 19.52 -15.31
C ASP A 53 -0.95 18.15 -15.24
N SER A 54 -0.19 17.04 -15.31
CA SER A 54 -0.73 15.69 -15.14
C SER A 54 -1.32 15.46 -13.75
N ILE A 55 -0.65 15.92 -12.69
CA ILE A 55 -1.18 15.84 -11.32
C ILE A 55 -2.48 16.66 -11.19
N ARG A 56 -2.52 17.86 -11.78
CA ARG A 56 -3.72 18.70 -11.79
C ARG A 56 -4.87 18.02 -12.54
N GLU A 57 -4.61 17.43 -13.70
CA GLU A 57 -5.60 16.71 -14.50
C GLU A 57 -6.20 15.52 -13.73
N LEU A 58 -5.35 14.76 -13.04
CA LEU A 58 -5.78 13.67 -12.15
C LEU A 58 -6.72 14.18 -11.04
N GLN A 59 -6.40 15.33 -10.42
CA GLN A 59 -7.25 15.94 -9.40
C GLN A 59 -8.61 16.43 -9.95
N VAL A 60 -8.63 17.02 -11.15
CA VAL A 60 -9.86 17.45 -11.81
C VAL A 60 -10.75 16.24 -12.12
N ARG A 61 -10.17 15.15 -12.64
CA ARG A 61 -10.89 13.89 -12.92
C ARG A 61 -11.47 13.26 -11.66
N LEU A 62 -10.88 13.54 -10.49
CA LEU A 62 -11.36 13.18 -9.15
C LEU A 62 -12.35 14.17 -8.53
N GLY A 63 -12.78 15.19 -9.26
CA GLY A 63 -13.82 16.13 -8.86
C GLY A 63 -13.34 17.32 -8.01
N ARG A 64 -12.03 17.61 -7.97
CA ARG A 64 -11.50 18.84 -7.34
C ARG A 64 -11.24 19.94 -8.36
N ALA A 65 -12.30 20.45 -8.99
CA ALA A 65 -12.19 21.54 -9.97
C ALA A 65 -11.75 22.88 -9.33
N ASP A 66 -12.22 23.18 -8.11
CA ASP A 66 -12.08 24.52 -7.50
C ASP A 66 -10.84 24.72 -6.61
N SER A 67 -10.02 23.68 -6.37
CA SER A 67 -8.88 23.76 -5.44
C SER A 67 -7.70 22.83 -5.83
N ALA A 68 -7.50 22.61 -7.13
CA ALA A 68 -6.34 21.89 -7.64
C ALA A 68 -5.12 22.83 -7.71
N VAL A 69 -4.54 23.14 -6.56
CA VAL A 69 -3.26 23.87 -6.50
C VAL A 69 -2.17 22.91 -7.00
N ALA A 70 -1.58 23.22 -8.15
CA ALA A 70 -0.50 22.43 -8.72
C ALA A 70 0.72 22.46 -7.78
N PRO A 71 1.32 21.31 -7.44
CA PRO A 71 2.43 21.25 -6.50
C PRO A 71 3.68 21.89 -7.11
N ALA A 72 4.26 22.89 -6.45
CA ALA A 72 5.48 23.54 -6.91
C ALA A 72 6.75 22.71 -6.60
N THR A 73 6.70 21.87 -5.56
CA THR A 73 7.83 21.06 -5.09
C THR A 73 7.54 19.57 -5.23
N LEU A 74 8.59 18.76 -5.46
CA LEU A 74 8.44 17.30 -5.56
C LEU A 74 7.88 16.68 -4.29
N HIS A 75 8.17 17.26 -3.13
CA HIS A 75 7.59 16.84 -1.85
C HIS A 75 6.07 17.05 -1.82
N ALA A 76 5.59 18.23 -2.24
CA ALA A 76 4.16 18.50 -2.33
C ALA A 76 3.47 17.63 -3.39
N ALA A 77 4.18 17.32 -4.49
CA ALA A 77 3.67 16.42 -5.53
C ALA A 77 3.50 15.00 -4.99
N HIS A 78 4.51 14.49 -4.28
CA HIS A 78 4.47 13.17 -3.65
C HIS A 78 3.29 13.03 -2.66
N ASP A 79 3.13 13.98 -1.73
CA ASP A 79 2.06 13.93 -0.73
C ASP A 79 0.66 13.97 -1.37
N LEU A 80 0.52 14.74 -2.44
CA LEU A 80 -0.73 14.90 -3.17
C LEU A 80 -1.09 13.62 -3.94
N VAL A 81 -0.13 13.01 -4.65
CA VAL A 81 -0.34 11.73 -5.34
C VAL A 81 -0.69 10.62 -4.33
N PHE A 82 -0.02 10.60 -3.18
CA PHE A 82 -0.32 9.64 -2.11
C PHE A 82 -1.72 9.83 -1.53
N ALA A 83 -2.16 11.08 -1.32
CA ALA A 83 -3.52 11.39 -0.87
C ALA A 83 -4.58 10.97 -1.91
N VAL A 84 -4.25 11.05 -3.21
CA VAL A 84 -5.11 10.54 -4.29
C VAL A 84 -5.22 9.02 -4.22
N GLN A 85 -4.11 8.29 -4.11
CA GLN A 85 -4.10 6.83 -3.97
C GLN A 85 -4.92 6.38 -2.77
N GLN A 86 -4.77 7.02 -1.60
CA GLN A 86 -5.55 6.68 -0.41
C GLN A 86 -7.07 6.82 -0.63
N ARG A 87 -7.50 7.87 -1.33
CA ARG A 87 -8.92 8.06 -1.66
C ARG A 87 -9.42 7.01 -2.66
N LEU A 88 -8.62 6.68 -3.67
CA LEU A 88 -8.94 5.63 -4.65
C LEU A 88 -8.98 4.24 -4.01
N MET A 89 -8.14 3.98 -3.00
CA MET A 89 -8.18 2.75 -2.21
C MET A 89 -9.42 2.70 -1.31
N ALA A 90 -9.77 3.80 -0.64
CA ALA A 90 -10.96 3.89 0.21
C ALA A 90 -12.28 3.78 -0.58
N ALA A 91 -12.27 4.17 -1.86
CA ALA A 91 -13.41 4.05 -2.76
C ALA A 91 -13.59 2.64 -3.37
N ASN A 92 -12.79 1.64 -2.97
CA ASN A 92 -12.88 0.28 -3.49
C ASN A 92 -14.09 -0.48 -2.88
N PRO A 93 -15.14 -0.80 -3.66
CA PRO A 93 -16.33 -1.48 -3.14
C PRO A 93 -16.08 -2.94 -2.73
N LYS A 94 -14.97 -3.55 -3.19
CA LYS A 94 -14.55 -4.91 -2.79
C LYS A 94 -13.77 -4.94 -1.47
N HIS A 95 -13.28 -3.79 -1.01
CA HIS A 95 -12.60 -3.63 0.29
C HIS A 95 -13.23 -2.46 1.07
N PRO A 96 -14.52 -2.55 1.44
CA PRO A 96 -15.24 -1.43 2.04
C PRO A 96 -14.76 -1.08 3.46
N ARG A 97 -13.87 -1.88 4.06
CA ARG A 97 -13.23 -1.59 5.35
C ARG A 97 -11.80 -2.14 5.39
N PRO A 98 -10.85 -1.43 6.02
CA PRO A 98 -9.59 -2.04 6.43
C PRO A 98 -9.88 -3.25 7.35
N ASN A 99 -9.11 -4.33 7.19
CA ASN A 99 -9.34 -5.62 7.85
C ASN A 99 -9.52 -5.50 9.38
N ARG A 100 -10.48 -6.27 9.91
CA ARG A 100 -10.76 -6.39 11.36
C ARG A 100 -9.75 -7.33 12.00
N HIS A 101 -9.09 -6.89 13.07
CA HIS A 101 -8.32 -7.75 13.97
C HIS A 101 -9.15 -8.04 15.23
N ALA A 102 -9.24 -9.31 15.65
CA ALA A 102 -9.93 -9.69 16.88
C ALA A 102 -9.21 -9.09 18.10
N GLY A 103 -9.91 -8.25 18.87
CA GLY A 103 -9.41 -7.67 20.12
C GLY A 103 -8.77 -6.28 20.03
N ARG A 104 -8.86 -5.55 18.91
CA ARG A 104 -8.28 -4.19 18.80
C ARG A 104 -9.22 -3.14 18.18
N PRO A 105 -9.20 -1.89 18.66
CA PRO A 105 -9.91 -0.78 18.03
C PRO A 105 -9.33 -0.43 16.66
N GLU A 106 -10.19 0.09 15.78
CA GLU A 106 -10.02 0.32 14.34
C GLU A 106 -8.82 1.21 13.95
N GLY A 107 -8.10 0.82 12.88
CA GLY A 107 -7.33 1.74 12.03
C GLY A 107 -6.03 2.35 12.58
N GLN A 108 -5.52 1.90 13.73
CA GLN A 108 -4.28 2.50 14.26
C GLN A 108 -3.02 1.86 13.65
N PRO A 109 -2.20 2.64 12.90
CA PRO A 109 -0.87 2.20 12.51
C PRO A 109 -0.04 1.96 13.77
N VAL A 110 0.84 0.96 13.76
CA VAL A 110 1.86 0.85 14.81
C VAL A 110 2.83 2.00 14.58
N ILE A 111 2.78 3.00 15.46
CA ILE A 111 3.63 4.18 15.35
C ILE A 111 4.83 3.99 16.29
N ALA A 112 6.02 3.89 15.72
CA ALA A 112 7.25 4.06 16.46
C ALA A 112 7.49 5.56 16.65
N VAL A 113 7.69 5.99 17.90
CA VAL A 113 8.17 7.33 18.20
C VAL A 113 9.66 7.37 17.88
N VAL A 114 10.01 8.17 16.88
CA VAL A 114 11.37 8.52 16.52
C VAL A 114 11.80 9.74 17.35
N ARG A 115 13.12 9.96 17.50
CA ARG A 115 13.70 11.11 18.21
C ARG A 115 13.07 12.44 17.77
N ASP A 116 13.03 13.39 18.72
CA ASP A 116 12.43 14.72 18.58
C ASP A 116 10.93 14.73 18.19
N GLY A 117 10.19 13.68 18.60
CA GLY A 117 8.74 13.59 18.39
C GLY A 117 8.33 13.18 16.97
N GLY A 118 9.27 12.73 16.13
CA GLY A 118 8.95 12.14 14.84
C GLY A 118 8.13 10.87 15.00
N LEU A 119 7.19 10.60 14.10
CA LEU A 119 6.35 9.39 14.11
C LEU A 119 6.65 8.57 12.87
N TRP A 120 6.97 7.28 13.05
CA TRP A 120 7.17 6.34 11.95
C TRP A 120 6.12 5.23 11.99
N LYS A 121 5.40 5.03 10.89
CA LYS A 121 4.40 3.97 10.78
C LYS A 121 5.10 2.65 10.42
N LEU A 122 5.19 1.75 11.39
CA LEU A 122 5.68 0.39 11.21
C LEU A 122 4.69 -0.42 10.38
N LEU A 123 5.22 -1.27 9.51
CA LEU A 123 4.45 -2.30 8.82
C LEU A 123 4.31 -3.52 9.72
N THR A 124 3.24 -4.26 9.51
CA THR A 124 2.93 -5.53 10.19
C THR A 124 2.49 -6.53 9.13
N LEU A 125 2.80 -7.81 9.31
CA LEU A 125 2.36 -8.83 8.38
C LEU A 125 0.82 -8.94 8.35
N PRO A 126 0.23 -9.20 7.17
CA PRO A 126 -1.21 -9.34 7.04
C PRO A 126 -1.68 -10.62 7.75
N PRO A 127 -2.84 -10.60 8.43
CA PRO A 127 -3.43 -11.81 8.97
C PRO A 127 -3.98 -12.70 7.84
N PRO A 128 -4.00 -14.03 8.02
CA PRO A 128 -4.55 -14.94 7.02
C PRO A 128 -6.06 -14.71 6.84
N PRO A 129 -6.56 -14.61 5.59
CA PRO A 129 -7.98 -14.42 5.33
C PRO A 129 -8.79 -15.62 5.84
N GLY A 130 -9.77 -15.36 6.70
CA GLY A 130 -10.59 -16.43 7.31
C GLY A 130 -9.82 -17.37 8.25
N GLY A 131 -8.59 -17.01 8.66
CA GLY A 131 -7.73 -17.82 9.52
C GLY A 131 -7.00 -18.96 8.81
N ALA A 132 -7.18 -19.12 7.49
CA ALA A 132 -6.50 -20.14 6.71
C ALA A 132 -5.30 -19.53 5.97
N ALA A 133 -4.14 -20.16 6.13
CA ALA A 133 -2.92 -19.81 5.40
C ALA A 133 -2.96 -20.50 4.03
N ASP A 134 -3.14 -19.73 2.96
CA ASP A 134 -3.05 -20.18 1.58
C ASP A 134 -1.86 -19.52 0.84
N GLU A 135 -1.59 -19.98 -0.38
CA GLU A 135 -0.47 -19.49 -1.19
C GLU A 135 -0.59 -17.98 -1.48
N ALA A 136 -1.80 -17.51 -1.79
CA ALA A 136 -2.07 -16.10 -2.05
C ALA A 136 -1.80 -15.22 -0.81
N TRP A 137 -2.07 -15.73 0.39
CA TRP A 137 -1.69 -15.04 1.62
C TRP A 137 -0.18 -15.02 1.85
N LEU A 138 0.53 -16.10 1.53
CA LEU A 138 2.00 -16.11 1.59
C LEU A 138 2.63 -15.09 0.63
N GLU A 139 2.09 -14.95 -0.58
CA GLU A 139 2.51 -13.89 -1.51
C GLU A 139 2.32 -12.49 -0.89
N LEU A 140 1.20 -12.24 -0.20
CA LEU A 140 0.99 -10.96 0.49
C LEU A 140 1.97 -10.73 1.65
N VAL A 141 2.35 -11.78 2.36
CA VAL A 141 3.39 -11.74 3.39
C VAL A 141 4.72 -11.33 2.75
N ASP A 142 5.12 -11.98 1.65
CA ASP A 142 6.36 -11.67 0.93
C ASP A 142 6.36 -10.24 0.39
N CYS A 143 5.27 -9.79 -0.26
CA CYS A 143 5.13 -8.40 -0.71
C CYS A 143 5.22 -7.39 0.46
N THR A 144 4.76 -7.75 1.65
CA THR A 144 4.86 -6.87 2.84
C THR A 144 6.30 -6.74 3.33
N VAL A 145 7.07 -7.83 3.29
CA VAL A 145 8.50 -7.84 3.63
C VAL A 145 9.29 -7.03 2.60
N GLU A 146 9.03 -7.22 1.31
CA GLU A 146 9.63 -6.42 0.23
C GLU A 146 9.32 -4.93 0.41
N ARG A 147 8.07 -4.60 0.74
CA ARG A 147 7.70 -3.21 1.02
C ARG A 147 8.43 -2.63 2.24
N ALA A 148 8.70 -3.44 3.27
CA ALA A 148 9.48 -2.99 4.42
C ALA A 148 10.94 -2.72 4.05
N TRP A 149 11.51 -3.56 3.18
CA TRP A 149 12.84 -3.35 2.61
C TRP A 149 12.93 -2.05 1.81
N ASP A 150 11.98 -1.80 0.90
CA ASP A 150 11.96 -0.57 0.10
C ASP A 150 11.89 0.68 0.98
N ARG A 151 11.05 0.66 2.04
CA ARG A 151 10.95 1.77 3.00
C ARG A 151 12.23 1.99 3.79
N TRP A 152 13.00 0.93 4.08
CA TRP A 152 14.33 1.07 4.66
C TRP A 152 15.32 1.68 3.67
N CYS A 153 15.40 1.18 2.43
CA CYS A 153 16.27 1.74 1.39
C CYS A 153 16.02 3.24 1.20
N TYR A 154 14.75 3.62 1.11
CA TYR A 154 14.32 5.01 1.04
C TYR A 154 14.78 5.83 2.27
N ALA A 155 14.52 5.33 3.48
CA ALA A 155 14.92 6.00 4.71
C ALA A 155 16.44 6.15 4.82
N GLN A 156 17.20 5.16 4.33
CA GLN A 156 18.66 5.18 4.31
C GLN A 156 19.20 6.23 3.34
N GLN A 157 18.67 6.31 2.12
CA GLN A 157 19.02 7.37 1.17
C GLN A 157 18.71 8.75 1.74
N HIS A 158 17.54 8.90 2.37
CA HIS A 158 17.17 10.12 3.08
C HIS A 158 18.14 10.49 4.21
N ALA A 159 18.62 9.51 4.98
CA ALA A 159 19.61 9.74 6.02
C ALA A 159 20.95 10.22 5.46
N VAL A 160 21.40 9.65 4.34
CA VAL A 160 22.62 10.09 3.64
C VAL A 160 22.47 11.53 3.16
N ARG A 161 21.36 11.86 2.50
CA ARG A 161 21.10 13.22 2.01
C ARG A 161 21.01 14.23 3.15
N ALA A 162 20.30 13.90 4.23
CA ALA A 162 20.21 14.75 5.42
C ALA A 162 21.59 15.01 6.07
N ALA A 163 22.51 14.04 6.00
CA ALA A 163 23.89 14.22 6.45
C ALA A 163 24.70 15.14 5.54
N GLN A 164 24.55 15.01 4.22
CA GLN A 164 25.21 15.88 3.24
C GLN A 164 24.74 17.33 3.36
N GLU A 165 23.42 17.55 3.45
CA GLU A 165 22.78 18.86 3.59
C GLU A 165 22.89 19.43 5.02
N ARG A 166 23.41 18.65 5.97
CA ARG A 166 23.52 18.99 7.41
C ARG A 166 22.19 19.40 8.05
N TYR A 167 21.07 18.91 7.50
CA TYR A 167 19.74 19.22 7.98
C TYR A 167 19.14 18.02 8.73
N LYS A 168 19.06 18.13 10.07
CA LYS A 168 18.49 17.12 10.97
C LYS A 168 18.94 15.65 10.69
N PRO A 169 20.24 15.39 10.45
CA PRO A 169 20.73 14.06 10.08
C PRO A 169 20.46 12.99 11.15
N HIS A 170 20.44 13.39 12.42
CA HIS A 170 20.17 12.48 13.55
C HIS A 170 18.74 11.93 13.54
N ILE A 171 17.76 12.70 13.07
CA ILE A 171 16.37 12.25 12.94
C ILE A 171 16.25 11.28 11.77
N ALA A 172 16.77 11.65 10.59
CA ALA A 172 16.73 10.79 9.42
C ALA A 172 17.44 9.45 9.66
N LEU A 173 18.57 9.46 10.36
CA LEU A 173 19.26 8.23 10.77
C LEU A 173 18.43 7.39 11.75
N ALA A 174 17.71 8.02 12.68
CA ALA A 174 16.83 7.31 13.60
C ALA A 174 15.63 6.66 12.88
N VAL A 175 15.09 7.32 11.85
CA VAL A 175 14.07 6.73 10.95
C VAL A 175 14.64 5.51 10.22
N ALA A 176 15.81 5.64 9.60
CA ALA A 176 16.46 4.53 8.87
C ALA A 176 16.70 3.31 9.77
N ARG A 177 17.16 3.51 11.01
CA ARG A 177 17.34 2.42 11.99
C ARG A 177 16.02 1.75 12.38
N THR A 178 14.97 2.56 12.53
CA THR A 178 13.63 2.06 12.86
C THR A 178 13.07 1.22 11.70
N ALA A 179 13.22 1.70 10.46
CA ALA A 179 12.81 0.98 9.26
C ALA A 179 13.59 -0.33 9.07
N TRP A 180 14.91 -0.32 9.34
CA TRP A 180 15.74 -1.52 9.32
C TRP A 180 15.24 -2.58 10.29
N THR A 181 14.96 -2.17 11.53
CA THR A 181 14.47 -3.05 12.59
C THR A 181 13.13 -3.67 12.17
N ASN A 182 12.21 -2.85 11.66
CA ASN A 182 10.91 -3.33 11.18
C ASN A 182 11.05 -4.35 10.04
N TYR A 183 11.89 -4.07 9.05
CA TYR A 183 12.17 -5.01 7.97
C TYR A 183 12.68 -6.36 8.52
N TRP A 184 13.68 -6.31 9.41
CA TRP A 184 14.31 -7.51 9.93
C TRP A 184 13.34 -8.38 10.76
N GLU A 185 12.52 -7.74 11.59
CA GLU A 185 11.46 -8.42 12.36
C GLU A 185 10.46 -9.10 11.43
N LEU A 186 9.97 -8.40 10.40
CA LEU A 186 9.02 -8.95 9.43
C LEU A 186 9.64 -10.08 8.60
N TYR A 187 10.92 -9.98 8.25
CA TYR A 187 11.64 -11.01 7.51
C TYR A 187 11.75 -12.32 8.32
N ILE A 188 12.07 -12.22 9.61
CA ILE A 188 12.10 -13.37 10.52
C ILE A 188 10.70 -13.97 10.68
N GLU A 189 9.70 -13.13 10.98
CA GLU A 189 8.32 -13.58 11.18
C GLU A 189 7.75 -14.27 9.92
N ALA A 190 8.06 -13.75 8.72
CA ALA A 190 7.70 -14.37 7.46
C ALA A 190 8.40 -15.72 7.23
N GLY A 191 9.67 -15.85 7.65
CA GLY A 191 10.38 -17.14 7.68
C GLY A 191 9.65 -18.18 8.54
N GLU A 192 9.31 -17.82 9.77
CA GLU A 192 8.59 -18.70 10.70
C GLU A 192 7.19 -19.07 10.20
N ILE A 193 6.49 -18.15 9.53
CA ILE A 193 5.21 -18.44 8.87
C ILE A 193 5.39 -19.49 7.79
N ARG A 194 6.36 -19.32 6.89
CA ARG A 194 6.62 -20.26 5.78
C ARG A 194 6.96 -21.65 6.29
N ASP A 195 7.79 -21.75 7.32
CA ASP A 195 8.15 -23.04 7.93
C ASP A 195 6.94 -23.73 8.55
N ARG A 196 6.06 -22.99 9.24
CA ARG A 196 4.80 -23.53 9.80
C ARG A 196 3.85 -24.03 8.72
N VAL A 197 3.66 -23.26 7.64
CA VAL A 197 2.76 -23.66 6.53
C VAL A 197 3.30 -24.89 5.81
N ARG A 198 4.62 -24.95 5.59
CA ARG A 198 5.28 -26.14 5.02
C ARG A 198 5.08 -27.36 5.92
N ALA A 199 5.33 -27.23 7.22
CA ALA A 199 5.16 -28.32 8.18
C ALA A 199 3.70 -28.82 8.25
N ALA A 200 2.72 -27.91 8.24
CA ALA A 200 1.30 -28.26 8.22
C ALA A 200 0.89 -29.01 6.94
N THR A 201 1.46 -28.63 5.80
CA THR A 201 1.24 -29.31 4.51
C THR A 201 1.86 -30.72 4.52
N SER A 202 3.06 -30.87 5.07
CA SER A 202 3.73 -32.18 5.18
C SER A 202 3.10 -33.13 6.21
N ALA A 203 2.45 -32.61 7.25
CA ALA A 203 1.79 -33.40 8.29
C ALA A 203 0.42 -33.96 7.86
N ARG A 204 -0.12 -33.53 6.71
CA ARG A 204 -1.39 -34.05 6.16
C ARG A 204 -1.13 -35.41 5.50
N PRO A 205 -1.62 -36.53 6.07
CA PRO A 205 -1.35 -37.85 5.51
C PRO A 205 -2.01 -38.00 4.12
N PRO A 206 -1.37 -38.69 3.17
CA PRO A 206 -2.00 -39.04 1.91
C PRO A 206 -3.00 -40.19 2.18
N GLY A 207 -4.29 -39.87 2.31
CA GLY A 207 -5.27 -40.95 2.48
C GLY A 207 -6.71 -40.50 2.74
N SER A 208 -7.48 -40.37 1.67
CA SER A 208 -8.65 -41.25 1.47
C SER A 208 -9.14 -41.09 0.03
N ALA A 209 -8.43 -41.72 -0.91
CA ALA A 209 -9.07 -42.19 -2.13
C ALA A 209 -10.04 -43.30 -1.70
N ALA A 210 -11.29 -42.92 -1.40
CA ALA A 210 -12.37 -43.88 -1.33
C ALA A 210 -12.71 -44.28 -2.77
N GLY A 211 -12.28 -45.49 -3.14
CA GLY A 211 -12.68 -46.15 -4.37
C GLY A 211 -14.19 -46.39 -4.43
N PRO A 212 -14.70 -46.76 -5.62
CA PRO A 212 -16.12 -46.79 -5.94
C PRO A 212 -16.81 -47.95 -5.23
N HIS A 213 -18.07 -47.73 -4.81
CA HIS A 213 -19.00 -48.80 -4.51
C HIS A 213 -20.31 -48.54 -5.28
N ASP A 214 -20.54 -49.44 -6.23
CA ASP A 214 -21.78 -49.88 -6.91
C ASP A 214 -22.81 -48.85 -7.38
#